data_AF-A0A7Y5U5M0-F1
#
_entry.id   AF-A0A7Y5U5M0-F1
#
_cell.length_a   1.000
_cell.length_b   1.000
_cell.length_c   1.000
_cell.angle_alpha   90.00
_cell.angle_beta   90.00
_cell.angle_gamma   90.00
#
_symmetry.space_group_name_H-M   'P 1'
#
loop_
_entity.id
_entity.type
_entity.pdbx_description
1 polymer ?
#
loop_
_entity_poly.entity_id
_entity_poly.type
_entity_poly.pdbx_seq_one_letter_code
_entity_poly.pdbx_strand_id
1 'polypeptide(L)' 'MNEDALRALVRDAIARIQSGAPLPPDDVIAPPRPLPFARHASHYRYGGLPETDGPCLIEPAVQCNHCGYCQSHGH' A
#
# COMPACT_ATOMS: atom_id res chain seq x y z
N MET A 1 2.43 -0.49 31.25
CA MET A 1 3.55 -0.54 30.29
C MET A 1 3.93 0.90 29.97
N ASN A 2 5.16 1.33 30.26
CA ASN A 2 5.60 2.71 30.05
C ASN A 2 6.32 2.87 28.69
N GLU A 3 6.57 4.11 28.27
CA GLU A 3 7.22 4.40 26.99
C GLU A 3 8.63 3.81 26.91
N ASP A 4 9.35 3.80 28.03
CA ASP A 4 10.69 3.21 28.11
C ASP A 4 10.69 1.70 27.85
N ALA A 5 9.70 0.97 28.40
CA ALA A 5 9.51 -0.45 28.12
C ALA A 5 9.17 -0.68 26.64
N LEU A 6 8.36 0.18 26.02
CA LEU A 6 8.05 0.08 24.59
C LEU A 6 9.31 0.30 23.73
N ARG A 7 10.11 1.32 24.04
CA ARG A 7 11.37 1.61 23.33
C ARG A 7 12.40 0.50 23.51
N ALA A 8 12.42 -0.19 24.64
CA ALA A 8 13.29 -1.34 24.87
C ALA A 8 12.86 -2.54 24.00
N LEU A 9 11.55 -2.82 23.93
CA LEU A 9 11.01 -3.90 23.10
C LEU A 9 11.28 -3.69 21.60
N VAL A 10 11.09 -2.46 21.11
CA VAL A 10 11.35 -2.13 19.70
C VAL A 10 12.83 -2.31 19.34
N ARG A 11 13.75 -1.90 20.22
CA ARG A 11 15.20 -2.06 19.98
C ARG A 11 15.61 -3.53 19.94
N ASP A 12 15.07 -4.36 20.82
CA ASP A 12 15.31 -5.81 20.83
C ASP A 12 14.78 -6.47 19.56
N ALA A 13 13.56 -6.12 19.12
CA ALA A 13 12.98 -6.63 17.88
C ALA A 13 13.83 -6.28 16.64
N ILE A 14 14.30 -5.03 16.53
CA ILE A 14 15.17 -4.60 15.42
C ILE A 14 16.50 -5.35 15.43
N ALA A 15 17.12 -5.53 16.60
CA ALA A 15 18.39 -6.25 16.72
C ALA A 15 18.28 -7.70 16.23
N ARG A 16 17.17 -8.38 16.57
CA ARG A 16 16.89 -9.76 16.12
C ARG A 16 16.72 -9.86 14.60
N ILE A 17 16.03 -8.91 13.99
CA ILE A 17 15.85 -8.84 12.53
C ILE A 17 17.21 -8.64 11.84
N GLN A 18 18.05 -7.74 12.36
CA GLN A 18 19.36 -7.44 11.77
C GLN A 18 20.36 -8.59 11.93
N SER A 19 20.31 -9.34 13.03
CA SER A 19 21.21 -10.47 13.25
C SER A 19 20.78 -11.74 12.51
N GLY A 20 19.62 -11.76 11.85
CA GLY A 20 19.05 -12.96 11.24
C GLY A 20 18.81 -14.09 12.26
N ALA A 21 18.63 -13.75 13.53
CA ALA A 21 18.40 -14.74 14.58
C ALA A 21 17.03 -15.41 14.35
N PRO A 22 16.91 -16.74 14.59
CA PRO A 22 15.63 -17.42 14.45
C PRO A 22 14.59 -16.77 15.38
N LEU A 23 13.50 -16.29 14.79
CA LEU A 23 12.33 -15.84 15.54
C LEU A 23 11.74 -17.04 16.30
N PRO A 24 11.16 -16.82 17.50
CA PRO A 24 10.45 -17.87 18.21
C PRO A 24 9.35 -18.45 17.31
N PRO A 25 9.01 -19.75 17.45
CA PRO A 25 8.19 -20.48 16.48
C PRO A 25 6.79 -19.89 16.27
N ASP A 26 6.26 -19.11 17.21
CA ASP A 26 4.95 -18.44 17.09
C ASP A 26 4.98 -17.18 16.19
N ASP A 27 6.16 -16.64 15.86
CA ASP A 27 6.33 -15.44 15.01
C ASP A 27 6.66 -15.78 13.55
N VAL A 28 6.63 -17.07 13.18
CA VAL A 28 6.86 -17.49 11.80
C VAL A 28 5.59 -17.18 10.99
N ILE A 29 5.47 -15.92 10.57
CA ILE A 29 4.58 -15.54 9.47
C ILE A 29 5.03 -16.39 8.28
N ALA A 30 4.18 -17.36 7.89
CA ALA A 30 4.45 -18.21 6.74
C ALA A 30 4.86 -17.31 5.55
N PRO A 31 5.89 -17.71 4.76
CA PRO A 31 6.33 -16.90 3.64
C PRO A 31 5.11 -16.58 2.76
N PRO A 32 4.91 -15.31 2.36
CA PRO A 32 3.75 -14.91 1.61
C PRO A 32 3.67 -15.77 0.34
N ARG A 33 2.67 -16.64 0.27
CA ARG A 33 2.40 -17.37 -0.96
C ARG A 33 1.93 -16.37 -2.00
N PRO A 34 2.59 -16.27 -3.17
CA PRO A 34 2.10 -15.42 -4.24
C PRO A 34 0.70 -15.90 -4.62
N LEU A 35 -0.30 -15.05 -4.39
CA LEU A 35 -1.64 -15.30 -4.90
C LEU A 35 -1.61 -15.15 -6.42
N PRO A 36 -2.34 -15.99 -7.17
CA PRO A 36 -2.47 -15.80 -8.61
C PRO A 36 -3.13 -14.44 -8.86
N PHE A 37 -2.34 -13.48 -9.36
CA PHE A 37 -2.82 -12.14 -9.69
C PHE A 37 -3.55 -12.20 -11.03
N ALA A 38 -4.83 -12.53 -11.00
CA ALA A 38 -5.69 -12.42 -12.17
C ALA A 38 -6.01 -10.94 -12.44
N ARG A 39 -5.34 -10.34 -13.43
CA ARG A 39 -5.65 -8.98 -13.90
C ARG A 39 -6.99 -8.99 -14.63
N HIS A 40 -8.09 -8.82 -13.89
CA HIS A 40 -9.37 -8.51 -14.50
C HIS A 40 -9.28 -7.13 -15.20
N ALA A 41 -9.90 -6.99 -16.38
CA ALA A 41 -9.82 -5.77 -17.18
C ALA A 41 -10.31 -4.51 -16.42
N SER A 42 -11.19 -4.69 -15.43
CA SER A 42 -11.63 -3.62 -14.53
C SER A 42 -10.51 -3.00 -13.68
N HIS A 43 -9.35 -3.66 -13.55
CA HIS A 43 -8.18 -3.11 -12.86
C HIS A 43 -7.24 -2.33 -13.78
N TYR A 44 -7.54 -2.25 -15.07
CA TYR A 44 -6.72 -1.49 -16.01
C TYR A 44 -6.83 0.01 -15.72
N ARG A 45 -5.68 0.71 -15.79
CA ARG A 45 -5.61 2.16 -15.69
C ARG A 45 -5.03 2.73 -16.98
N TYR A 46 -5.63 3.80 -17.48
CA TYR A 46 -5.13 4.52 -18.64
C TYR A 46 -3.85 5.27 -18.27
N GLY A 47 -2.74 4.91 -18.90
CA GLY A 47 -1.46 5.60 -18.76
C GLY A 47 -1.37 6.76 -19.76
N GLY A 48 -1.71 7.97 -19.32
CA GLY A 48 -1.60 9.18 -20.13
C GLY A 48 -2.94 9.69 -20.63
N LEU A 49 -3.77 10.20 -19.71
CA LEU A 49 -4.93 10.99 -20.07
C LEU A 49 -4.45 12.36 -20.57
N PRO A 50 -5.06 12.93 -21.64
CA PRO A 50 -4.73 14.26 -22.10
C PRO A 50 -4.99 15.27 -20.99
N GLU A 51 -4.13 16.28 -20.85
CA GLU A 51 -4.36 17.35 -19.87
C GLU A 51 -5.74 17.97 -20.08
N THR A 52 -6.44 18.22 -18.97
CA THR A 52 -7.73 18.90 -19.00
C THR A 52 -7.69 20.08 -18.06
N ASP A 53 -8.18 21.22 -18.53
CA ASP A 53 -8.37 22.42 -17.71
C ASP A 53 -9.79 22.48 -17.13
N GLY A 54 -10.50 21.35 -17.05
CA GLY A 54 -11.87 21.27 -16.57
C GLY A 54 -12.02 20.86 -15.10
N PRO A 55 -13.22 21.06 -14.52
CA PRO A 55 -13.55 20.53 -13.21
C PRO A 55 -13.57 18.99 -13.20
N CYS A 56 -13.33 18.40 -12.03
CA CYS A 56 -13.41 16.95 -11.83
C CYS A 56 -14.85 16.45 -12.01
N LEU A 57 -15.01 15.29 -12.66
CA LEU A 57 -16.32 14.71 -12.97
C LEU A 57 -17.13 14.32 -11.72
N ILE A 58 -16.46 13.79 -10.69
CA ILE A 58 -17.11 13.36 -9.43
C ILE A 58 -17.10 14.46 -8.36
N GLU A 59 -16.24 15.45 -8.50
CA GLU A 59 -16.09 16.56 -7.56
C GLU A 59 -16.01 17.88 -8.34
N PRO A 60 -17.13 18.41 -8.86
CA PRO A 60 -17.10 19.57 -9.77
C PRO A 60 -16.51 20.86 -9.18
N ALA A 61 -16.38 20.92 -7.86
CA ALA A 61 -15.74 22.03 -7.14
C ALA A 61 -14.20 21.99 -7.18
N VAL A 62 -13.60 20.92 -7.70
CA VAL A 62 -12.14 20.68 -7.70
C VAL A 62 -11.61 20.60 -9.13
N GLN A 63 -10.42 21.15 -9.39
CA GLN A 63 -9.74 21.04 -10.69
C GLN A 63 -9.32 19.59 -10.98
N CYS A 64 -9.53 19.11 -12.20
CA CYS A 64 -9.10 17.77 -12.58
C CYS A 64 -7.56 17.66 -12.58
N ASN A 65 -7.04 16.60 -11.97
CA ASN A 65 -5.61 16.26 -11.96
C ASN A 65 -5.33 14.82 -12.42
N HIS A 66 -6.31 14.18 -13.09
CA HIS A 66 -6.22 12.79 -13.55
C HIS A 66 -5.89 11.81 -12.43
N CYS A 67 -6.64 11.87 -11.34
CA CYS A 67 -6.50 10.94 -10.22
C CYS A 67 -6.86 9.50 -10.62
N GLY A 68 -6.67 8.56 -9.69
CA GLY A 68 -6.91 7.13 -9.92
C GLY A 68 -8.34 6.78 -10.37
N TYR A 69 -9.33 7.64 -10.08
CA TYR A 69 -10.70 7.49 -10.58
C TYR A 69 -10.82 7.80 -12.07
N CYS A 70 -10.26 8.93 -12.53
CA CYS A 70 -10.26 9.29 -13.95
C CYS A 70 -9.40 8.33 -14.79
N GLN A 71 -8.33 7.79 -14.20
CA GLN A 71 -7.49 6.77 -14.84
C GLN A 71 -8.17 5.41 -14.93
N SER A 72 -9.24 5.15 -14.17
CA SER A 72 -10.02 3.91 -14.24
C SER A 72 -11.33 4.14 -15.01
N HIS A 73 -12.08 3.06 -15.26
CA HIS A 73 -13.43 3.14 -15.82
C HIS A 73 -14.48 3.77 -14.87
N GLY A 74 -14.06 4.40 -13.75
CA GLY A 74 -14.98 4.99 -12.78
C GLY A 74 -15.72 3.96 -11.91
N HIS A 75 -15.11 2.80 -11.66
CA HIS A 75 -15.58 1.80 -10.70
C HIS A 75 -14.91 1.96 -9.33
#